data_AF-A0A7Z2T6B8-F1
#
_entry.id   AF-A0A7Z2T6B8-F1
#
_cell.length_a   1.000
_cell.length_b   1.000
_cell.length_c   1.000
_cell.angle_alpha   90.00
_cell.angle_beta   90.00
_cell.angle_gamma   90.00
#
_symmetry.space_group_name_H-M   'P 1'
#
loop_
_entity.id
_entity.type
_entity.pdbx_description
1 polymer ?
#
loop_
_entity_poly.entity_id
_entity_poly.type
_entity_poly.pdbx_seq_one_letter_code
_entity_poly.pdbx_strand_id
1 'polypeptide(L)'
;MAQGLFDDSGKVNPDVAADFETIHHLRERISFYLEDFLKKCPTSMIKGGLMQESLNADIEHYLGVNNDNKPIEKLNKTTVPSELSPLGKANLVKYIQEDYHCLFKLSQLGHIRNDTMLKIFDNALT
;
A
#
# COMPACT_ATOMS: atom_id res chain seq x y z
N MET A 1 -11.36 -2.27 -15.63
CA MET A 1 -9.97 -2.80 -15.60
C MET A 1 -9.80 -3.80 -14.47
N ALA A 2 -9.81 -3.41 -13.18
CA ALA A 2 -9.56 -4.33 -12.06
C ALA A 2 -10.52 -5.54 -11.97
N GLN A 3 -11.78 -5.40 -12.39
CA GLN A 3 -12.74 -6.51 -12.44
C GLN A 3 -12.26 -7.68 -13.30
N GLY A 4 -11.47 -7.42 -14.34
CA GLY A 4 -10.99 -8.44 -15.27
C GLY A 4 -9.63 -9.04 -14.89
N LEU A 5 -9.03 -8.65 -13.75
CA LEU A 5 -7.73 -9.17 -13.31
C LEU A 5 -7.73 -10.69 -13.13
N PHE A 6 -8.89 -11.28 -12.82
CA PHE A 6 -9.07 -12.71 -12.71
C PHE A 6 -10.15 -13.18 -13.68
N ASP A 7 -9.94 -14.34 -14.29
CA ASP A 7 -10.95 -15.03 -15.10
C ASP A 7 -11.98 -15.78 -14.22
N ASP A 8 -13.00 -16.37 -14.87
CA ASP A 8 -14.05 -17.13 -14.19
C ASP A 8 -13.51 -18.39 -13.47
N SER A 9 -12.30 -18.85 -13.81
CA SER A 9 -11.61 -19.94 -13.12
C SER A 9 -10.78 -19.48 -11.92
N GLY A 10 -10.71 -18.16 -11.68
CA GLY A 10 -9.96 -17.53 -10.61
C GLY A 10 -8.46 -17.37 -10.89
N LYS A 11 -8.02 -17.59 -12.13
CA LYS A 11 -6.63 -17.36 -12.58
C LYS A 11 -6.45 -15.94 -13.05
N VAL A 12 -5.21 -15.44 -12.94
CA VAL A 12 -4.87 -14.09 -13.42
C VAL A 12 -5.08 -14.02 -14.94
N ASN A 13 -5.80 -13.01 -15.39
CA ASN A 13 -5.92 -12.70 -16.81
C ASN A 13 -4.62 -11.98 -17.26
N PRO A 14 -3.81 -12.59 -18.16
CA PRO A 14 -2.51 -12.06 -18.52
C PRO A 14 -2.57 -10.72 -19.26
N ASP A 15 -3.61 -10.48 -20.07
CA ASP A 15 -3.75 -9.25 -20.85
C ASP A 15 -4.05 -8.06 -19.92
N VAL A 16 -4.99 -8.25 -18.99
CA VAL A 16 -5.33 -7.23 -17.99
C VAL A 16 -4.17 -7.01 -17.02
N ALA A 17 -3.47 -8.07 -16.62
CA ALA A 17 -2.27 -7.95 -15.79
C ALA A 17 -1.17 -7.16 -16.51
N ALA A 18 -0.91 -7.44 -17.78
CA ALA A 18 0.09 -6.71 -18.57
C ALA A 18 -0.24 -5.21 -18.63
N ASP A 19 -1.50 -4.84 -18.85
CA ASP A 19 -1.95 -3.45 -18.80
C ASP A 19 -1.70 -2.82 -17.42
N PHE A 20 -2.01 -3.55 -16.34
CA PHE A 20 -1.75 -3.11 -14.97
C PHE A 20 -0.27 -2.83 -14.71
N GLU A 21 0.62 -3.68 -15.22
CA GLU A 21 2.07 -3.54 -15.08
C GLU A 21 2.67 -2.40 -15.93
N THR A 22 1.90 -1.80 -16.85
CA THR A 22 2.30 -0.54 -17.51
C THR A 22 2.23 0.67 -16.57
N ILE A 23 1.43 0.58 -15.51
CA ILE A 23 1.30 1.63 -14.50
C ILE A 23 2.48 1.50 -13.54
N HIS A 24 3.45 2.42 -13.68
CA HIS A 24 4.71 2.38 -12.94
C HIS A 24 4.55 2.14 -11.43
N HIS A 25 3.63 2.84 -10.76
CA HIS A 25 3.39 2.68 -9.31
C HIS A 25 2.75 1.34 -8.92
N LEU A 26 2.07 0.64 -9.84
CA LEU A 26 1.52 -0.69 -9.60
C LEU A 26 2.54 -1.79 -9.92
N ARG A 27 3.41 -1.56 -10.90
CA ARG A 27 4.56 -2.43 -11.18
C ARG A 27 5.59 -2.37 -10.05
N GLU A 28 5.92 -1.16 -9.64
CA GLU A 28 6.87 -0.87 -8.56
C GLU A 28 6.12 -0.62 -7.25
N ARG A 29 5.24 -1.58 -6.95
CA ARG A 29 4.41 -1.63 -5.75
C ARG A 29 5.24 -1.93 -4.49
N ILE A 30 4.61 -1.98 -3.33
CA ILE A 30 5.32 -2.08 -2.04
C ILE A 30 6.20 -3.34 -2.00
N SER A 31 5.65 -4.48 -2.41
CA SER A 31 6.33 -5.78 -2.44
C SER A 31 7.55 -5.79 -3.36
N PHE A 32 7.51 -5.08 -4.49
CA PHE A 32 8.65 -4.95 -5.41
C PHE A 32 9.92 -4.47 -4.69
N TYR A 33 9.76 -3.48 -3.80
CA TYR A 33 10.88 -2.92 -3.04
C TYR A 33 11.15 -3.67 -1.72
N LEU A 34 10.10 -4.08 -1.02
CA LEU A 34 10.22 -4.51 0.37
C LEU A 34 10.32 -6.01 0.56
N GLU A 35 9.83 -6.83 -0.37
CA GLU A 35 9.74 -8.27 -0.13
C GLU A 35 11.12 -8.89 0.15
N ASP A 36 12.09 -8.63 -0.73
CA ASP A 36 13.47 -9.12 -0.59
C ASP A 36 14.24 -8.42 0.53
N PHE A 37 13.98 -7.13 0.75
CA PHE A 37 14.56 -6.37 1.85
C PHE A 37 14.14 -6.98 3.19
N LEU A 38 12.84 -7.20 3.40
CA LEU A 38 12.29 -7.73 4.64
C LEU A 38 12.70 -9.18 4.90
N LYS A 39 13.05 -9.96 3.87
CA LYS A 39 13.62 -11.32 4.04
C LYS A 39 15.02 -11.32 4.64
N LYS A 40 15.80 -10.26 4.40
CA LYS A 40 17.24 -10.20 4.73
C LYS A 40 17.58 -9.20 5.84
N CYS A 41 16.79 -8.13 5.98
CA CYS A 41 17.05 -7.05 6.93
C CYS A 41 16.70 -7.49 8.36
N PRO A 42 17.65 -7.45 9.30
CA PRO A 42 17.35 -7.65 10.71
C PRO A 42 16.40 -6.55 11.22
N THR A 43 15.42 -6.91 12.04
CA THR A 43 14.47 -5.95 12.62
C THR A 43 15.16 -4.77 13.31
N SER A 44 16.27 -5.01 14.01
CA SER A 44 17.03 -3.96 14.70
C SER A 44 17.62 -2.90 13.77
N MET A 45 17.70 -3.16 12.47
CA MET A 45 18.19 -2.22 11.46
C MET A 45 17.06 -1.36 10.85
N ILE A 46 15.81 -1.62 11.22
CA ILE A 46 14.65 -0.83 10.79
C ILE A 46 14.27 0.09 11.94
N LYS A 47 14.37 1.40 11.71
CA LYS A 47 14.03 2.40 12.73
C LYS A 47 12.51 2.63 12.85
N GLY A 48 11.79 2.58 11.74
CA GLY A 48 10.34 2.80 11.68
C GLY A 48 9.83 2.93 10.24
N GLY A 49 8.52 2.82 10.06
CA GLY A 49 7.83 3.10 8.80
C GLY A 49 7.16 4.48 8.85
N LEU A 50 7.32 5.26 7.79
CA LEU A 50 6.65 6.56 7.64
C LEU A 50 5.54 6.40 6.59
N MET A 51 4.29 6.66 6.97
CA MET A 51 3.12 6.52 6.07
C MET A 51 2.60 7.89 5.68
N GLN A 52 2.08 8.05 4.46
CA GLN A 52 1.60 9.35 4.00
C GLN A 52 0.45 9.89 4.86
N GLU A 53 -0.46 9.00 5.27
CA GLU A 53 -1.66 9.32 6.06
C GLU A 53 -1.33 9.72 7.50
N SER A 54 -0.16 9.31 8.02
CA SER A 54 0.29 9.63 9.38
C SER A 54 1.68 10.26 9.44
N LEU A 55 2.14 10.86 8.34
CA LEU A 55 3.55 11.23 8.14
C LEU A 55 4.10 12.09 9.28
N ASN A 56 3.37 13.12 9.70
CA ASN A 56 3.82 14.01 10.77
C ASN A 56 3.91 13.28 12.12
N ALA A 57 2.93 12.44 12.45
CA ALA A 57 2.93 11.64 13.66
C ALA A 57 4.07 10.59 13.65
N ASP A 58 4.35 10.00 12.50
CA ASP A 58 5.42 9.02 12.35
C ASP A 58 6.80 9.68 12.46
N ILE A 59 6.99 10.86 11.86
CA ILE A 59 8.21 11.67 11.98
C ILE A 59 8.46 12.06 13.44
N GLU A 60 7.45 12.59 14.13
CA GLU A 60 7.58 12.96 15.54
C GLU A 60 7.93 11.74 16.40
N HIS A 61 7.24 10.61 16.17
CA HIS A 61 7.47 9.38 16.92
C HIS A 61 8.89 8.81 16.73
N TYR A 62 9.38 8.68 15.50
CA TYR A 62 10.65 8.02 15.21
C TYR A 62 11.87 8.96 15.24
N LEU A 63 11.68 10.25 14.94
CA LEU A 63 12.76 11.22 14.83
C LEU A 63 12.75 12.27 15.93
N GLY A 64 11.67 12.40 16.71
CA GLY A 64 11.56 13.39 17.79
C GLY A 64 11.47 14.83 17.27
N VAL A 65 11.11 15.01 16.00
CA VAL A 65 11.00 16.31 15.34
C VAL A 65 9.53 16.61 15.08
N ASN A 66 9.06 17.75 15.56
CA ASN A 66 7.76 18.25 15.19
C ASN A 66 7.83 18.86 13.77
N ASN A 67 6.94 18.42 12.88
CA ASN A 67 6.82 18.89 11.50
C ASN A 67 5.54 19.73 11.26
N ASP A 68 5.32 20.74 12.10
CA ASP A 68 4.18 21.68 12.03
C ASP A 68 4.20 22.64 10.81
N ASN A 69 5.26 22.59 10.00
CA ASN A 69 5.33 23.38 8.78
C ASN A 69 4.28 22.88 7.78
N LYS A 70 3.22 23.67 7.59
CA LYS A 70 2.18 23.38 6.59
C LYS A 70 2.79 23.41 5.19
N PRO A 71 2.83 22.28 4.46
CA PRO A 71 3.21 22.33 3.05
C PRO A 71 2.17 23.14 2.28
N ILE A 72 2.63 23.84 1.24
CA ILE A 72 1.72 24.44 0.26
C ILE A 72 1.08 23.28 -0.50
N GLU A 73 -0.17 22.97 -0.20
CA GLU A 73 -0.91 21.91 -0.87
C GLU A 73 -1.08 22.27 -2.36
N LYS A 74 -0.37 21.56 -3.24
CA LYS A 74 -0.73 21.48 -4.65
C LYS A 74 -1.87 20.47 -4.78
N LEU A 75 -3.09 20.94 -4.61
CA LEU A 75 -4.28 20.14 -4.88
C LEU A 75 -4.32 19.82 -6.39
N ASN A 76 -4.06 18.55 -6.74
CA ASN A 76 -4.40 18.03 -8.06
C ASN A 76 -5.92 17.99 -8.16
N LYS A 77 -6.50 18.89 -8.97
CA LYS A 77 -7.93 18.91 -9.28
C LYS A 77 -8.25 17.83 -10.30
N THR A 78 -8.13 16.57 -9.90
CA THR A 78 -8.60 15.45 -10.73
C THR A 78 -10.05 15.17 -10.36
N THR A 79 -10.98 15.56 -11.22
CA THR A 79 -12.44 15.45 -11.02
C THR A 79 -13.00 14.14 -11.53
N VAL A 80 -12.23 13.05 -11.56
CA VAL A 80 -12.72 11.74 -11.99
C VAL A 80 -13.05 10.92 -10.74
N PRO A 81 -14.32 10.82 -10.32
CA PRO A 81 -14.70 9.81 -9.36
C PRO A 81 -14.79 8.50 -10.12
N SER A 82 -13.87 7.58 -9.89
CA SER A 82 -14.12 6.18 -10.21
C SER A 82 -13.95 5.37 -8.94
N GLU A 83 -15.04 5.24 -8.20
CA GLU A 83 -15.10 4.18 -7.20
C GLU A 83 -14.91 2.84 -7.92
N LEU A 84 -13.95 2.05 -7.44
CA LEU A 84 -13.82 0.67 -7.90
C LEU A 84 -15.09 -0.08 -7.51
N SER A 85 -15.62 -0.88 -8.43
CA SER A 85 -16.70 -1.79 -8.08
C SER A 85 -16.23 -2.81 -7.02
N PRO A 86 -17.14 -3.39 -6.23
CA PRO A 86 -16.77 -4.36 -5.20
C PRO A 86 -15.91 -5.53 -5.74
N LEU A 87 -16.26 -6.06 -6.91
CA LEU A 87 -15.47 -7.09 -7.58
C LEU A 87 -14.09 -6.58 -8.01
N GLY A 88 -14.03 -5.37 -8.57
CA GLY A 88 -12.76 -4.77 -8.97
C GLY A 88 -11.82 -4.54 -7.80
N LYS A 89 -12.37 -4.12 -6.65
CA LYS A 89 -11.62 -3.94 -5.41
C LYS A 89 -11.12 -5.27 -4.86
N ALA A 90 -11.99 -6.27 -4.75
CA ALA A 90 -11.61 -7.61 -4.28
C ALA A 90 -10.50 -8.23 -5.16
N ASN A 91 -10.63 -8.10 -6.49
CA ASN A 91 -9.62 -8.55 -7.42
C ASN A 91 -8.31 -7.75 -7.28
N LEU A 92 -8.38 -6.44 -7.12
CA LEU A 92 -7.18 -5.63 -6.91
C LEU A 92 -6.45 -6.04 -5.63
N VAL A 93 -7.16 -6.16 -4.50
CA VAL A 93 -6.60 -6.59 -3.21
C VAL A 93 -5.93 -7.95 -3.33
N LYS A 94 -6.58 -8.91 -4.00
CA LYS A 94 -6.00 -10.23 -4.27
C LYS A 94 -4.75 -10.15 -5.14
N TYR A 95 -4.74 -9.29 -6.15
CA TYR A 95 -3.62 -9.13 -7.07
C TYR A 95 -2.38 -8.50 -6.42
N ILE A 96 -2.57 -7.60 -5.44
CA ILE A 96 -1.48 -6.94 -4.70
C ILE A 96 -1.27 -7.52 -3.29
N GLN A 97 -1.73 -8.74 -3.02
CA GLN A 97 -1.71 -9.34 -1.68
C GLN A 97 -0.30 -9.35 -1.03
N GLU A 98 0.76 -9.42 -1.84
CA GLU A 98 2.15 -9.40 -1.38
C GLU A 98 2.53 -8.05 -0.74
N ASP A 99 1.90 -6.95 -1.16
CA ASP A 99 2.05 -5.64 -0.51
C ASP A 99 1.48 -5.68 0.92
N TYR A 100 0.29 -6.26 1.09
CA TYR A 100 -0.32 -6.44 2.40
C TYR A 100 0.53 -7.34 3.31
N HIS A 101 1.17 -8.38 2.76
CA HIS A 101 2.13 -9.19 3.53
C HIS A 101 3.32 -8.36 4.03
N CYS A 102 3.87 -7.48 3.19
CA CYS A 102 4.95 -6.59 3.59
C CYS A 102 4.51 -5.63 4.71
N LEU A 103 3.33 -5.01 4.57
CA LEU A 103 2.77 -4.12 5.59
C LEU A 103 2.49 -4.86 6.91
N PHE A 104 1.90 -6.05 6.84
CA PHE A 104 1.65 -6.88 8.00
C PHE A 104 2.95 -7.25 8.73
N LYS A 105 3.98 -7.65 7.98
CA LYS A 105 5.30 -7.93 8.56
C LYS A 105 5.90 -6.71 9.25
N LEU A 106 5.87 -5.53 8.63
CA LEU A 106 6.33 -4.29 9.26
C LEU A 106 5.56 -3.95 10.54
N SER A 107 4.25 -4.21 10.56
CA SER A 107 3.43 -4.03 11.75
C SER A 107 3.78 -5.02 12.87
N GLN A 108 3.99 -6.30 12.55
CA GLN A 108 4.44 -7.31 13.52
C GLN A 108 5.80 -6.96 14.14
N LEU A 109 6.65 -6.25 13.39
CA LEU A 109 7.93 -5.74 13.86
C LEU A 109 7.80 -4.43 14.68
N GLY A 110 6.60 -3.88 14.83
CA GLY A 110 6.36 -2.63 15.57
C GLY A 110 6.66 -1.36 14.78
N HIS A 111 6.85 -1.45 13.47
CA HIS A 111 7.19 -0.30 12.61
C HIS A 111 5.97 0.36 11.96
N ILE A 112 4.78 -0.23 12.12
CA ILE A 112 3.50 0.36 11.74
C ILE A 112 2.55 0.16 12.91
N ARG A 113 1.88 1.24 13.33
CA ARG A 113 0.90 1.19 14.43
C ARG A 113 -0.30 0.32 14.06
N ASN A 114 -0.84 -0.37 15.06
CA ASN A 114 -1.98 -1.28 14.89
C ASN A 114 -3.23 -0.57 14.38
N ASP A 115 -3.50 0.66 14.83
CA ASP A 115 -4.66 1.45 14.40
C ASP A 115 -4.59 1.81 12.91
N THR A 116 -3.39 2.13 12.41
CA THR A 116 -3.16 2.36 10.99
C THR A 116 -3.37 1.09 10.17
N MET A 117 -2.85 -0.05 10.62
CA MET A 117 -3.07 -1.33 9.94
C MET A 117 -4.55 -1.73 9.90
N LEU A 118 -5.30 -1.52 10.99
CA LEU A 118 -6.73 -1.79 11.03
C LEU A 118 -7.49 -0.98 9.97
N LYS A 119 -7.16 0.31 9.81
CA LYS A 119 -7.76 1.14 8.76
C LYS A 119 -7.44 0.65 7.35
N ILE A 120 -6.21 0.20 7.11
CA ILE A 120 -5.80 -0.35 5.82
C ILE A 120 -6.60 -1.62 5.49
N PHE A 121 -6.71 -2.56 6.44
CA PHE A 121 -7.45 -3.80 6.23
C PHE A 121 -8.95 -3.59 6.12
N ASP A 122 -9.53 -2.70 6.95
CA ASP A 122 -10.94 -2.34 6.86
C ASP A 122 -11.25 -1.74 5.49
N ASN A 123 -10.39 -0.85 4.99
CA ASN A 123 -10.52 -0.34 3.64
C ASN A 123 -10.36 -1.43 2.57
N ALA A 124 -9.51 -2.44 2.76
CA ALA A 124 -9.35 -3.51 1.78
C ALA A 124 -10.55 -4.48 1.72
N LEU A 125 -11.24 -4.65 2.84
CA LEU A 125 -12.32 -5.65 3.01
C LEU A 125 -13.73 -5.08 2.81
N THR A 126 -13.90 -3.77 2.94
CA THR A 126 -15.18 -3.05 2.69
C THR A 126 -15.36 -2.71 1.22
#